data_AF-A0A2E0HF81-F1
#
_entry.id   AF-A0A2E0HF81-F1
#
_cell.length_a   1.000
_cell.length_b   1.000
_cell.length_c   1.000
_cell.angle_alpha   90.00
_cell.angle_beta   90.00
_cell.angle_gamma   90.00
#
_symmetry.space_group_name_H-M   'P 1'
#
loop_
_entity.id
_entity.type
_entity.pdbx_description
1 polymer ?
#
loop_
_entity_poly.entity_id
_entity_poly.type
_entity_poly.pdbx_seq_one_letter_code
_entity_poly.pdbx_strand_id
1 'polypeptide(L)'
;MRILLLALLAGTLCACESMYYNAMEKVGVHKRDIMVDRVEEAQDAQQDAKEQFASALEQYQALLGVQDQELQETYDSLNDEYEDSKAAAQAVSDRIDAVASVSEALFEEWEEELSLYSNQSLKQQSARQLNATRKQYSALIQSMRQAESRMQPVLAALQDQVLYLKHNLNARAIDGLKGELRSIESNVARLIKDMEASIAQSQEFIATLNKNQ
;
A
#
# COMPACT_ATOMS: atom_id res chain seq x y z
N MET A 1 -7.03 -31.09 20.37
CA MET A 1 -8.35 -30.57 19.94
C MET A 1 -8.37 -29.05 19.75
N ARG A 2 -7.82 -28.23 20.67
CA ARG A 2 -7.71 -26.76 20.48
C ARG A 2 -6.87 -26.33 19.27
N ILE A 3 -5.78 -27.04 18.95
CA ILE A 3 -4.91 -26.74 17.79
C ILE A 3 -5.59 -27.09 16.45
N LEU A 4 -6.45 -28.11 16.44
CA LEU A 4 -7.25 -28.48 15.25
C LEU A 4 -8.37 -27.47 14.95
N LEU A 5 -8.93 -26.81 15.98
CA LEU A 5 -9.94 -25.76 15.82
C LEU A 5 -9.34 -24.43 15.31
N LEU A 6 -8.09 -24.12 15.67
CA LEU A 6 -7.37 -22.93 15.16
C LEU A 6 -6.93 -23.09 13.71
N ALA A 7 -6.53 -24.30 13.28
CA ALA A 7 -6.22 -24.58 11.88
C ALA A 7 -7.48 -24.56 10.98
N LEU A 8 -8.64 -24.96 11.51
CA LEU A 8 -9.91 -24.93 10.77
C LEU A 8 -10.42 -23.48 10.55
N LEU A 9 -10.12 -22.56 11.47
CA LEU A 9 -10.53 -21.14 11.37
C LEU A 9 -9.67 -20.33 10.38
N ALA A 10 -8.40 -20.72 10.19
CA ALA A 10 -7.53 -20.08 9.20
C ALA A 10 -7.91 -20.48 7.75
N GLY A 11 -8.41 -21.71 7.55
CA GLY A 11 -8.86 -22.18 6.24
C GLY A 11 -10.15 -21.55 5.72
N THR A 12 -10.97 -20.95 6.59
CA THR A 12 -12.23 -20.30 6.18
C THR A 12 -12.04 -18.90 5.61
N LEU A 13 -10.93 -18.21 5.89
CA LEU A 13 -10.72 -16.85 5.39
C LEU A 13 -10.36 -16.84 3.90
N CYS A 14 -9.50 -17.75 3.43
CA CYS A 14 -9.20 -17.90 1.99
C CYS A 14 -10.41 -18.36 1.17
N ALA A 15 -11.30 -19.18 1.75
CA ALA A 15 -12.50 -19.66 1.07
C ALA A 15 -13.58 -18.56 0.90
N CYS A 16 -13.60 -17.55 1.76
CA CYS A 16 -14.55 -16.44 1.66
C CYS A 16 -14.26 -15.53 0.46
N GLU A 17 -12.98 -15.25 0.17
CA GLU A 17 -12.59 -14.37 -0.93
C GLU A 17 -12.81 -15.05 -2.29
N SER A 18 -12.43 -16.33 -2.43
CA SER A 18 -12.70 -17.08 -3.66
C SER A 18 -14.20 -17.22 -3.94
N MET A 19 -15.02 -17.43 -2.90
CA MET A 19 -16.48 -17.40 -3.01
C MET A 19 -17.02 -16.02 -3.40
N TYR A 20 -16.45 -14.94 -2.87
CA TYR A 20 -16.83 -13.57 -3.22
C TYR A 20 -16.55 -13.27 -4.70
N TYR A 21 -15.35 -13.55 -5.19
CA TYR A 21 -14.99 -13.31 -6.59
C TYR A 21 -15.82 -14.18 -7.55
N ASN A 22 -16.07 -15.45 -7.19
CA ASN A 22 -16.94 -16.33 -7.97
C ASN A 22 -18.42 -15.89 -7.97
N ALA A 23 -18.89 -15.19 -6.93
CA ALA A 23 -20.23 -14.60 -6.91
C ALA A 23 -20.32 -13.36 -7.82
N MET A 24 -19.27 -12.52 -7.85
CA MET A 24 -19.17 -11.36 -8.74
C MET A 24 -19.17 -11.76 -10.23
N GLU A 25 -18.52 -12.87 -10.57
CA GLU A 25 -18.53 -13.39 -11.94
C GLU A 25 -19.91 -13.86 -12.39
N LYS A 26 -20.71 -14.45 -11.49
CA LYS A 26 -22.10 -14.84 -11.79
C LYS A 26 -23.02 -13.65 -12.08
N VAL A 27 -22.65 -12.45 -11.65
CA VAL A 27 -23.35 -11.20 -11.96
C VAL A 27 -22.66 -10.39 -13.07
N GLY A 28 -21.66 -10.98 -13.75
CA GLY A 28 -21.04 -10.43 -14.96
C GLY A 28 -19.77 -9.60 -14.74
N VAL A 29 -19.19 -9.60 -13.54
CA VAL A 29 -17.93 -8.89 -13.24
C VAL A 29 -16.78 -9.89 -13.20
N HIS A 30 -15.84 -9.79 -14.14
CA HIS A 30 -14.72 -10.73 -14.24
C HIS A 30 -13.60 -10.37 -13.25
N LYS A 31 -12.89 -11.39 -12.73
CA LYS A 31 -11.77 -11.21 -11.78
C LYS A 31 -10.66 -10.29 -12.32
N ARG A 32 -10.49 -10.23 -13.64
CA ARG A 32 -9.57 -9.29 -14.30
C ARG A 32 -9.99 -7.84 -14.13
N ASP A 33 -11.27 -7.53 -14.23
CA ASP A 33 -11.78 -6.16 -14.04
C ASP A 33 -11.63 -5.75 -12.58
N ILE A 34 -11.96 -6.68 -11.65
CA ILE A 34 -11.72 -6.48 -10.22
C ILE A 34 -10.23 -6.24 -9.94
N MET A 35 -9.32 -6.96 -10.61
CA MET A 35 -7.88 -6.75 -10.48
C MET A 35 -7.46 -5.35 -10.94
N VAL A 36 -8.04 -4.81 -12.03
CA VAL A 36 -7.78 -3.43 -12.45
C VAL A 36 -8.24 -2.45 -11.38
N ASP A 37 -9.48 -2.57 -10.91
CA ASP A 37 -10.05 -1.71 -9.87
C ASP A 37 -9.18 -1.72 -8.59
N ARG A 38 -8.72 -2.90 -8.14
CA ARG A 38 -7.87 -3.02 -6.95
C ARG A 38 -6.51 -2.34 -7.13
N VAL A 39 -5.93 -2.42 -8.32
CA VAL A 39 -4.65 -1.77 -8.61
C VAL A 39 -4.81 -0.25 -8.69
N GLU A 40 -5.92 0.24 -9.23
CA GLU A 40 -6.26 1.67 -9.22
C GLU A 40 -6.48 2.19 -7.78
N GLU A 41 -7.25 1.47 -6.96
CA GLU A 41 -7.44 1.83 -5.54
C GLU A 41 -6.13 1.82 -4.75
N ALA A 42 -5.21 0.89 -5.04
CA ALA A 42 -3.89 0.86 -4.43
C ALA A 42 -3.00 2.03 -4.90
N GLN A 43 -3.10 2.40 -6.17
CA GLN A 43 -2.42 3.58 -6.72
C GLN A 43 -2.92 4.86 -6.04
N ASP A 44 -4.22 5.02 -5.87
CA ASP A 44 -4.82 6.19 -5.21
C ASP A 44 -4.39 6.27 -3.74
N ALA A 45 -4.45 5.15 -3.01
CA ALA A 45 -3.97 5.11 -1.61
C ALA A 45 -2.48 5.47 -1.49
N GLN A 46 -1.64 5.06 -2.45
CA GLN A 46 -0.23 5.46 -2.49
C GLN A 46 -0.05 6.95 -2.78
N GLN A 47 -0.88 7.54 -3.64
CA GLN A 47 -0.86 8.97 -3.90
C GLN A 47 -1.28 9.77 -2.66
N ASP A 48 -2.36 9.37 -1.99
CA ASP A 48 -2.84 10.00 -0.75
C ASP A 48 -1.78 9.91 0.34
N ALA A 49 -1.18 8.73 0.55
CA ALA A 49 -0.13 8.56 1.54
C ALA A 49 1.10 9.41 1.23
N LYS A 50 1.49 9.55 -0.04
CA LYS A 50 2.60 10.41 -0.47
C LYS A 50 2.36 11.87 -0.06
N GLU A 51 1.17 12.38 -0.31
CA GLU A 51 0.76 13.74 0.07
C GLU A 51 0.75 13.90 1.59
N GLN A 52 0.19 12.92 2.30
CA GLN A 52 0.10 12.92 3.75
C GLN A 52 1.47 12.95 4.44
N PHE A 53 2.42 12.12 3.99
CA PHE A 53 3.78 12.13 4.53
C PHE A 53 4.55 13.42 4.20
N ALA A 54 4.25 14.07 3.07
CA ALA A 54 4.81 15.36 2.73
C ALA A 54 4.24 16.46 3.66
N SER A 55 2.92 16.45 3.91
CA SER A 55 2.25 17.37 4.83
C SER A 55 2.77 17.23 6.26
N ALA A 56 2.95 16.00 6.75
CA ALA A 56 3.54 15.75 8.07
C ALA A 56 4.97 16.30 8.19
N LEU A 57 5.78 16.19 7.13
CA LEU A 57 7.11 16.79 7.11
C LEU A 57 7.06 18.31 7.13
N GLU A 58 6.12 18.92 6.39
CA GLU A 58 5.92 20.36 6.35
C GLU A 58 5.52 20.89 7.75
N GLN A 59 4.56 20.24 8.43
CA GLN A 59 4.18 20.62 9.79
C GLN A 59 5.34 20.46 10.78
N TYR A 60 6.15 19.41 10.61
CA TYR A 60 7.35 19.24 11.42
C TYR A 60 8.36 20.37 11.20
N GLN A 61 8.58 20.79 9.96
CA GLN A 61 9.45 21.93 9.63
C GLN A 61 8.89 23.25 10.18
N ALA A 62 7.59 23.47 10.07
CA ALA A 62 6.91 24.64 10.61
C ALA A 62 7.12 24.73 12.13
N LEU A 63 6.86 23.64 12.86
CA LEU A 63 7.06 23.54 14.30
C LEU A 63 8.48 23.95 14.72
N LEU A 64 9.52 23.55 13.97
CA LEU A 64 10.91 23.90 14.30
C LEU A 64 11.25 25.40 14.13
N GLY A 65 10.41 26.15 13.43
CA GLY A 65 10.56 27.59 13.18
C GLY A 65 9.70 28.49 14.08
N VAL A 66 8.83 27.91 14.91
CA VAL A 66 7.83 28.63 15.71
C VAL A 66 8.44 29.30 16.95
N GLN A 67 7.90 30.47 17.30
CA GLN A 67 8.17 31.16 18.58
C GLN A 67 7.09 30.83 19.62
N ASP A 68 7.42 30.96 20.91
CA ASP A 68 6.64 30.41 22.05
C ASP A 68 5.11 30.61 22.06
N GLN A 69 4.55 31.62 21.37
CA GLN A 69 3.11 31.92 21.41
C GLN A 69 2.23 30.97 20.57
N GLU A 70 2.81 30.16 19.68
CA GLU A 70 2.07 29.26 18.76
C GLU A 70 2.46 27.78 18.90
N LEU A 71 3.19 27.41 19.97
CA LEU A 71 3.73 26.06 20.13
C LEU A 71 2.65 24.97 20.25
N GLN A 72 1.55 25.24 20.94
CA GLN A 72 0.47 24.26 21.13
C GLN A 72 -0.23 23.98 19.81
N GLU A 73 -0.61 25.02 19.07
CA GLU A 73 -1.31 24.89 17.78
C GLU A 73 -0.46 24.13 16.77
N THR A 74 0.83 24.45 16.67
CA THR A 74 1.75 23.77 15.76
C THR A 74 2.07 22.33 16.17
N TYR A 75 2.09 22.03 17.47
CA TYR A 75 2.16 20.66 17.97
C TYR A 75 0.90 19.87 17.60
N ASP A 76 -0.29 20.44 17.82
CA ASP A 76 -1.56 19.79 17.52
C ASP A 76 -1.66 19.46 16.03
N SER A 77 -1.29 20.41 15.14
CA SER A 77 -1.20 20.15 13.69
C SER A 77 -0.25 19.01 13.34
N LEU A 78 0.96 18.99 13.92
CA LEU A 78 1.91 17.88 13.67
C LEU A 78 1.37 16.53 14.15
N ASN A 79 0.69 16.51 15.30
CA ASN A 79 0.10 15.30 15.85
C ASN A 79 -1.02 14.77 14.94
N ASP A 80 -1.86 15.66 14.41
CA ASP A 80 -2.94 15.30 13.49
C ASP A 80 -2.38 14.72 12.19
N GLU A 81 -1.39 15.37 11.58
CA GLU A 81 -0.73 14.86 10.37
C GLU A 81 -0.03 13.51 10.60
N TYR A 82 0.46 13.26 11.81
CA TYR A 82 1.05 11.97 12.17
C TYR A 82 0.01 10.86 12.23
N GLU A 83 -1.15 11.08 12.87
CA GLU A 83 -2.22 10.08 12.92
C GLU A 83 -2.84 9.85 11.53
N ASP A 84 -2.98 10.90 10.72
CA ASP A 84 -3.43 10.78 9.33
C ASP A 84 -2.41 10.01 8.48
N SER A 85 -1.10 10.26 8.66
CA SER A 85 -0.03 9.47 7.99
C SER A 85 -0.10 7.99 8.35
N LYS A 86 -0.43 7.67 9.60
CA LYS A 86 -0.59 6.30 10.07
C LYS A 86 -1.84 5.63 9.49
N ALA A 87 -2.94 6.36 9.39
CA ALA A 87 -4.15 5.89 8.72
C ALA A 87 -3.91 5.64 7.23
N ALA A 88 -3.24 6.56 6.54
CA ALA A 88 -2.86 6.42 5.14
C ALA A 88 -1.93 5.22 4.92
N ALA A 89 -0.96 5.00 5.81
CA ALA A 89 -0.08 3.84 5.74
C ALA A 89 -0.85 2.52 5.88
N GLN A 90 -1.83 2.45 6.79
CA GLN A 90 -2.69 1.27 6.91
C GLN A 90 -3.54 1.06 5.65
N ALA A 91 -4.11 2.13 5.10
CA ALA A 91 -4.87 2.04 3.85
C ALA A 91 -4.03 1.50 2.70
N VAL A 92 -2.77 1.95 2.57
CA VAL A 92 -1.82 1.38 1.58
C VAL A 92 -1.63 -0.11 1.82
N SER A 93 -1.34 -0.55 3.05
CA SER A 93 -1.19 -1.97 3.38
C SER A 93 -2.41 -2.80 2.98
N ASP A 94 -3.61 -2.36 3.36
CA ASP A 94 -4.86 -3.06 3.08
C ASP A 94 -5.13 -3.17 1.58
N ARG A 95 -4.82 -2.12 0.80
CA ARG A 95 -5.00 -2.17 -0.67
C ARG A 95 -3.99 -3.09 -1.35
N ILE A 96 -2.75 -3.13 -0.87
CA ILE A 96 -1.75 -4.06 -1.40
C ILE A 96 -2.16 -5.52 -1.11
N ASP A 97 -2.69 -5.80 0.08
CA ASP A 97 -3.25 -7.12 0.43
C ASP A 97 -4.41 -7.49 -0.50
N ALA A 98 -5.33 -6.55 -0.77
CA ALA A 98 -6.46 -6.77 -1.67
C ALA A 98 -6.02 -7.06 -3.12
N VAL A 99 -5.00 -6.35 -3.63
CA VAL A 99 -4.38 -6.64 -4.93
C VAL A 99 -3.79 -8.04 -4.95
N ALA A 100 -3.10 -8.45 -3.89
CA ALA A 100 -2.49 -9.78 -3.82
C ALA A 100 -3.55 -10.90 -3.84
N SER A 101 -4.62 -10.75 -3.05
CA SER A 101 -5.75 -11.68 -2.96
C SER A 101 -6.41 -11.92 -4.32
N VAL A 102 -6.84 -10.85 -5.00
CA VAL A 102 -7.53 -10.99 -6.30
C VAL A 102 -6.59 -11.58 -7.37
N SER A 103 -5.29 -11.27 -7.29
CA SER A 103 -4.28 -11.80 -8.22
C SER A 103 -4.09 -13.30 -8.05
N GLU A 104 -4.00 -13.78 -6.82
CA GLU A 104 -3.89 -15.21 -6.52
C GLU A 104 -5.11 -15.96 -7.07
N ALA A 105 -6.31 -15.48 -6.77
CA ALA A 105 -7.55 -16.08 -7.25
C ALA A 105 -7.65 -16.10 -8.79
N LEU A 106 -7.30 -14.99 -9.47
CA LEU A 106 -7.30 -14.92 -10.93
C LEU A 106 -6.30 -15.93 -11.54
N PHE A 107 -5.11 -16.03 -10.95
CA PHE A 107 -4.07 -16.89 -11.50
C PHE A 107 -4.29 -18.37 -11.24
N GLU A 108 -4.91 -18.75 -10.13
CA GLU A 108 -5.33 -20.12 -9.85
C GLU A 108 -6.38 -20.58 -10.85
N GLU A 109 -7.45 -19.80 -11.03
CA GLU A 109 -8.50 -20.10 -12.00
C GLU A 109 -7.96 -20.21 -13.43
N TRP A 110 -7.11 -19.26 -13.85
CA TRP A 110 -6.54 -19.30 -15.20
C TRP A 110 -5.67 -20.56 -15.41
N GLU A 111 -4.93 -21.02 -14.41
CA GLU A 111 -4.19 -22.28 -14.48
C GLU A 111 -5.10 -23.51 -14.60
N GLU A 112 -6.20 -23.54 -13.86
CA GLU A 112 -7.20 -24.59 -13.95
C GLU A 112 -7.82 -24.64 -15.36
N GLU A 113 -8.20 -23.49 -15.91
CA GLU A 113 -8.78 -23.38 -17.25
C GLU A 113 -7.81 -23.82 -18.36
N LEU A 114 -6.50 -23.58 -18.21
CA LEU A 114 -5.49 -24.09 -19.15
C LEU A 114 -5.53 -25.62 -19.29
N SER A 115 -5.99 -26.35 -18.27
CA SER A 115 -6.14 -27.80 -18.33
C SER A 115 -7.32 -28.25 -19.22
N LEU A 116 -8.31 -27.37 -19.43
CA LEU A 116 -9.55 -27.65 -20.15
C LEU A 116 -9.43 -27.44 -21.67
N TYR A 117 -8.38 -26.76 -22.14
CA TYR A 117 -8.17 -26.54 -23.57
C TYR A 117 -7.91 -27.84 -24.33
N SER A 118 -8.73 -28.10 -25.34
CA SER A 118 -8.51 -29.17 -26.33
C SER A 118 -7.57 -28.75 -27.46
N ASN A 119 -7.59 -27.45 -27.85
CA ASN A 119 -6.70 -26.90 -28.87
C ASN A 119 -5.34 -26.50 -28.29
N GLN A 120 -4.28 -27.22 -28.71
CA GLN A 120 -2.92 -27.01 -28.20
C GLN A 120 -2.34 -25.63 -28.52
N SER A 121 -2.65 -25.05 -29.70
CA SER A 121 -2.16 -23.71 -30.05
C SER A 121 -2.77 -22.64 -29.15
N LEU A 122 -4.08 -22.74 -28.88
CA LEU A 122 -4.77 -21.80 -27.98
C LEU A 122 -4.29 -21.95 -26.53
N LYS A 123 -4.09 -23.19 -26.07
CA LYS A 123 -3.49 -23.47 -24.75
C LYS A 123 -2.12 -22.82 -24.60
N GLN A 124 -1.24 -22.98 -25.59
CA GLN A 124 0.09 -22.37 -25.56
C GLN A 124 0.04 -20.84 -25.58
N GLN A 125 -0.89 -20.24 -26.33
CA GLN A 125 -1.07 -18.79 -26.36
C GLN A 125 -1.54 -18.25 -25.01
N SER A 126 -2.57 -18.86 -24.43
CA SER A 126 -3.12 -18.51 -23.11
C SER A 126 -2.07 -18.68 -22.00
N ALA A 127 -1.29 -19.76 -22.01
CA ALA A 127 -0.20 -19.98 -21.06
C ALA A 127 0.91 -18.92 -21.18
N ARG A 128 1.20 -18.40 -22.38
CA ARG A 128 2.16 -17.30 -22.55
C ARG A 128 1.65 -16.00 -21.96
N GLN A 129 0.35 -15.71 -22.13
CA GLN A 129 -0.29 -14.54 -21.53
C GLN A 129 -0.26 -14.62 -20.00
N LEU A 130 -0.67 -15.75 -19.41
CA LEU A 130 -0.60 -15.98 -17.96
C LEU A 130 0.81 -15.73 -17.41
N ASN A 131 1.82 -16.32 -18.04
CA ASN A 131 3.21 -16.14 -17.61
C ASN A 131 3.69 -14.68 -17.71
N ALA A 132 3.29 -13.97 -18.77
CA ALA A 132 3.61 -12.56 -18.94
C ALA A 132 2.93 -11.71 -17.85
N THR A 133 1.64 -11.93 -17.58
CA THR A 133 0.89 -11.24 -16.52
C THR A 133 1.49 -11.50 -15.14
N ARG A 134 1.81 -12.76 -14.80
CA ARG A 134 2.45 -13.12 -13.52
C ARG A 134 3.79 -12.41 -13.30
N LYS A 135 4.59 -12.29 -14.36
CA LYS A 135 5.88 -11.59 -14.30
C LYS A 135 5.69 -10.10 -14.00
N GLN A 136 4.73 -9.45 -14.65
CA GLN A 136 4.44 -8.03 -14.40
C GLN A 136 3.84 -7.80 -13.02
N TYR A 137 2.90 -8.66 -12.61
CA TYR A 137 2.33 -8.64 -11.26
C TYR A 137 3.43 -8.77 -10.19
N SER A 138 4.39 -9.68 -10.38
CA SER A 138 5.49 -9.86 -9.42
C SER A 138 6.34 -8.60 -9.27
N ALA A 139 6.57 -7.87 -10.36
CA ALA A 139 7.28 -6.59 -10.31
C ALA A 139 6.45 -5.50 -9.61
N LEU A 140 5.15 -5.43 -9.90
CA LEU A 140 4.20 -4.52 -9.27
C LEU A 140 4.15 -4.73 -7.74
N ILE A 141 3.84 -5.95 -7.30
CA ILE A 141 3.64 -6.24 -5.88
C ILE A 141 4.93 -6.02 -5.07
N GLN A 142 6.10 -6.31 -5.67
CA GLN A 142 7.38 -6.05 -5.03
C GLN A 142 7.60 -4.54 -4.79
N SER A 143 7.25 -3.71 -5.77
CA SER A 143 7.39 -2.25 -5.68
C SER A 143 6.42 -1.65 -4.66
N MET A 144 5.17 -2.12 -4.66
CA MET A 144 4.17 -1.76 -3.65
C MET A 144 4.65 -2.07 -2.22
N ARG A 145 5.15 -3.29 -1.99
CA ARG A 145 5.70 -3.70 -0.68
C ARG A 145 6.97 -2.95 -0.30
N GLN A 146 7.79 -2.57 -1.28
CA GLN A 146 8.94 -1.73 -1.03
C GLN A 146 8.51 -0.36 -0.50
N ALA A 147 7.58 0.32 -1.19
CA ALA A 147 7.01 1.59 -0.75
C ALA A 147 6.36 1.46 0.64
N GLU A 148 5.56 0.41 0.87
CA GLU A 148 4.95 0.12 2.16
C GLU A 148 5.99 0.03 3.29
N SER A 149 7.07 -0.73 3.06
CA SER A 149 8.13 -0.90 4.06
C SER A 149 8.87 0.40 4.42
N ARG A 150 8.84 1.42 3.55
CA ARG A 150 9.43 2.74 3.80
C ARG A 150 8.58 3.64 4.69
N MET A 151 7.28 3.37 4.81
CA MET A 151 6.38 4.18 5.65
C MET A 151 6.71 4.04 7.13
N GLN A 152 7.02 2.83 7.59
CA GLN A 152 7.26 2.54 9.01
C GLN A 152 8.43 3.34 9.62
N PRO A 153 9.62 3.43 8.99
CA PRO A 153 10.69 4.30 9.49
C PRO A 153 10.32 5.78 9.58
N VAL A 154 9.48 6.29 8.67
CA VAL A 154 9.00 7.68 8.72
C VAL A 154 8.02 7.87 9.88
N LEU A 155 7.04 6.97 10.00
CA LEU A 155 6.07 6.98 11.10
C LEU A 155 6.73 6.87 12.47
N ALA A 156 7.71 5.98 12.62
CA ALA A 156 8.44 5.84 13.88
C ALA A 156 9.18 7.13 14.25
N ALA A 157 9.86 7.74 13.28
CA ALA A 157 10.59 8.98 13.52
C ALA A 157 9.64 10.13 13.92
N LEU A 158 8.50 10.28 13.25
CA LEU A 158 7.48 11.28 13.59
C LEU A 158 6.82 11.00 14.95
N GLN A 159 6.52 9.74 15.23
CA GLN A 159 5.94 9.29 16.51
C GLN A 159 6.84 9.71 17.69
N ASP A 160 8.14 9.50 17.58
CA ASP A 160 9.10 9.89 18.62
C ASP A 160 9.04 11.40 18.89
N GLN A 161 8.88 12.22 17.85
CA GLN A 161 8.76 13.68 18.01
C GLN A 161 7.46 14.05 18.72
N VAL A 162 6.34 13.50 18.27
CA VAL A 162 5.01 13.75 18.85
C VAL A 162 4.98 13.34 20.33
N LEU A 163 5.51 12.16 20.66
CA LEU A 163 5.55 11.66 22.04
C LEU A 163 6.46 12.50 22.93
N TYR A 164 7.62 12.92 22.43
CA TYR A 164 8.54 13.77 23.19
C TYR A 164 7.90 15.12 23.50
N LEU A 165 7.28 15.76 22.51
CA LEU A 165 6.69 17.10 22.66
C LEU A 165 5.46 17.09 23.55
N LYS A 166 4.66 16.03 23.53
CA LYS A 166 3.45 15.88 24.36
C LYS A 166 3.68 16.20 25.84
N HIS A 167 4.87 15.93 26.36
CA HIS A 167 5.22 16.16 27.77
C HIS A 167 6.24 17.27 27.99
N ASN A 168 6.86 17.76 26.91
CA ASN A 168 8.01 18.66 26.98
C ASN A 168 7.84 19.90 26.08
N LEU A 169 6.63 20.27 25.70
CA LEU A 169 6.39 21.37 24.77
C LEU A 169 6.93 22.71 25.32
N ASN A 170 8.08 23.13 24.79
CA ASN A 170 8.74 24.41 25.06
C ASN A 170 9.86 24.65 24.03
N ALA A 171 10.33 25.89 23.90
CA ALA A 171 11.40 26.25 22.96
C ALA A 171 12.67 25.38 23.06
N ARG A 172 13.08 24.95 24.27
CA ARG A 172 14.27 24.10 24.44
C ARG A 172 14.08 22.72 23.84
N ALA A 173 12.90 22.13 24.02
CA ALA A 173 12.57 20.85 23.42
C ALA A 173 12.59 20.93 21.88
N ILE A 174 11.99 21.99 21.31
CA ILE A 174 12.00 22.26 19.86
C ILE A 174 13.43 22.36 19.32
N ASP A 175 14.32 23.08 20.01
CA ASP A 175 15.73 23.17 19.62
C ASP A 175 16.44 21.81 19.61
N GLY A 176 16.08 20.90 20.52
CA GLY A 176 16.60 19.54 20.57
C GLY A 176 16.19 18.69 19.35
N LEU A 177 15.01 18.94 18.79
CA LEU A 177 14.46 18.17 17.67
C LEU A 177 15.04 18.55 16.30
N LYS A 178 15.67 19.73 16.18
CA LYS A 178 16.35 20.18 14.95
C LYS A 178 17.40 19.19 14.45
N GLY A 179 17.97 18.37 15.35
CA GLY A 179 18.93 17.31 15.00
C GLY A 179 18.34 16.20 14.13
N GLU A 180 17.04 15.90 14.31
CA GLU A 180 16.37 14.79 13.63
C GLU A 180 15.85 15.14 12.23
N LEU A 181 15.71 16.45 11.93
CA LEU A 181 15.11 16.94 10.69
C LEU A 181 15.72 16.32 9.43
N ARG A 182 17.05 16.29 9.33
CA ARG A 182 17.74 15.74 8.16
C ARG A 182 17.46 14.26 7.94
N SER A 183 17.26 13.49 9.02
CA SER A 183 16.94 12.07 8.93
C SER A 183 15.51 11.87 8.40
N ILE A 184 14.55 12.62 8.97
CA ILE A 184 13.13 12.58 8.59
C ILE A 184 12.97 13.01 7.12
N GLU A 185 13.54 14.14 6.72
CA GLU A 185 13.53 14.63 5.33
C GLU A 185 14.05 13.56 4.35
N SER A 186 15.16 12.91 4.72
CA SER A 186 15.77 11.87 3.89
C SER A 186 14.90 10.62 3.78
N ASN A 187 14.21 10.23 4.87
CA ASN A 187 13.28 9.11 4.86
C ASN A 187 12.03 9.41 4.01
N VAL A 188 11.44 10.60 4.18
CA VAL A 188 10.27 11.05 3.41
C VAL A 188 10.61 11.15 1.92
N ALA A 189 11.74 11.74 1.55
CA ALA A 189 12.16 11.83 0.15
C ALA A 189 12.35 10.44 -0.49
N ARG A 190 12.89 9.46 0.26
CA ARG A 190 12.98 8.07 -0.21
C ARG A 190 11.60 7.43 -0.36
N LEU A 191 10.72 7.63 0.61
CA LEU A 191 9.35 7.12 0.58
C LEU A 191 8.59 7.64 -0.64
N ILE A 192 8.61 8.95 -0.88
CA ILE A 192 7.98 9.60 -2.03
C ILE A 192 8.49 8.98 -3.34
N LYS A 193 9.82 8.81 -3.47
CA LYS A 193 10.42 8.20 -4.66
C LYS A 193 9.95 6.75 -4.87
N ASP A 194 9.93 5.94 -3.81
CA ASP A 194 9.51 4.54 -3.91
C ASP A 194 7.99 4.44 -4.22
N MET A 195 7.17 5.37 -3.71
CA MET A 195 5.74 5.48 -4.04
C MET A 195 5.51 5.86 -5.51
N GLU A 196 6.23 6.87 -6.02
CA GLU A 196 6.15 7.26 -7.44
C GLU A 196 6.54 6.12 -8.38
N ALA A 197 7.57 5.35 -8.02
CA ALA A 197 7.97 4.16 -8.76
C ALA A 197 6.87 3.08 -8.76
N SER A 198 6.25 2.83 -7.61
CA SER A 198 5.12 1.89 -7.50
C SER A 198 3.90 2.34 -8.30
N ILE A 199 3.53 3.61 -8.23
CA ILE A 199 2.43 4.20 -9.01
C ILE A 199 2.65 4.04 -10.52
N ALA A 200 3.86 4.33 -11.01
CA ALA A 200 4.19 4.14 -12.41
C ALA A 200 4.08 2.67 -12.85
N GLN A 201 4.44 1.75 -11.95
CA GLN A 201 4.35 0.31 -12.19
C GLN A 201 2.90 -0.20 -12.21
N SER A 202 2.02 0.37 -11.37
CA SER A 202 0.57 0.13 -11.43
C SER A 202 0.00 0.50 -12.79
N GLN A 203 0.37 1.67 -13.31
CA GLN A 203 -0.07 2.16 -14.62
C GLN A 203 0.39 1.24 -15.77
N GLU A 204 1.65 0.76 -15.71
CA GLU A 204 2.17 -0.18 -16.71
C GLU A 204 1.44 -1.53 -16.66
N PHE A 205 1.14 -2.02 -15.47
CA PHE A 205 0.42 -3.27 -15.25
C PHE A 205 -1.02 -3.19 -15.81
N ILE A 206 -1.77 -2.16 -15.43
CA ILE A 206 -3.14 -1.91 -15.94
C ILE A 206 -3.12 -1.79 -17.47
N ALA A 207 -2.19 -1.00 -18.03
CA ALA A 207 -2.07 -0.82 -19.47
C ALA A 207 -1.79 -2.15 -20.20
N THR A 208 -1.03 -3.06 -19.59
CA THR A 208 -0.79 -4.38 -20.19
C THR A 208 -1.99 -5.31 -20.06
N LEU A 209 -2.65 -5.32 -18.90
CA LEU A 209 -3.87 -6.11 -18.70
C LEU A 209 -4.95 -5.74 -19.72
N ASN A 210 -5.15 -4.46 -19.98
CA ASN A 210 -6.14 -3.96 -20.93
C ASN A 210 -5.78 -4.27 -22.39
N LYS A 211 -4.49 -4.30 -22.76
CA LYS A 211 -4.04 -4.67 -24.12
C LYS A 211 -4.21 -6.14 -24.46
N ASN A 212 -4.36 -7.00 -23.45
CA ASN A 212 -4.55 -8.44 -23.63
C ASN A 212 -6.04 -8.83 -23.70
N GLN A 213 -6.96 -7.84 -23.75
CA GLN A 213 -8.37 -8.00 -24.09
C GLN A 213 -8.57 -8.02 -25.61
#